data_AF-A0AAX2ZM39-F1
#
_entry.id   AF-A0AAX2ZM39-F1
#
_cell.length_a   1.000
_cell.length_b   1.000
_cell.length_c   1.000
_cell.angle_alpha   90.00
_cell.angle_beta   90.00
_cell.angle_gamma   90.00
#
_symmetry.space_group_name_H-M   'P 1'
#
loop_
_entity.id
_entity.type
_entity.pdbx_description
1 polymer ?
#
loop_
_entity_poly.entity_id
_entity_poly.type
_entity_poly.pdbx_seq_one_letter_code
_entity_poly.pdbx_strand_id
1 'polypeptide(L)'
;MQSGDLSCNVTNCAHNFGYECKAGAINVGGRSAVENLDTTCTTFVDKAKSSFVNSIDALNTDVCNIKCEAHNCVHNENKGCHADNVQIDVQNACCNTFECE
;
A
#
# COMPACT_ATOMS: atom_id res chain seq x y z
N MET A 1 -2.55 17.55 13.80
CA MET A 1 -2.39 16.08 13.83
C MET A 1 -3.33 15.50 12.80
N GLN A 2 -2.91 15.46 11.54
CA GLN A 2 -3.65 14.72 10.52
C GLN A 2 -3.18 13.28 10.66
N SER A 3 -3.98 12.47 11.37
CA SER A 3 -3.89 11.02 11.27
C SER A 3 -4.54 10.69 9.94
N GLY A 4 -3.74 10.52 8.90
CA GLY A 4 -4.25 10.11 7.60
C GLY A 4 -4.60 8.63 7.69
N ASP A 5 -5.86 8.33 8.01
CA ASP A 5 -6.31 6.95 8.17
C ASP A 5 -6.38 6.28 6.80
N LEU A 6 -5.39 5.41 6.55
CA LEU A 6 -5.31 4.72 5.29
C LEU A 6 -6.32 3.57 5.24
N SER A 7 -7.27 3.66 4.31
CA SER A 7 -8.26 2.59 4.11
C SER A 7 -7.68 1.45 3.26
N CYS A 8 -7.87 0.20 3.69
CA CYS A 8 -7.44 -1.00 2.98
C CYS A 8 -8.64 -1.85 2.58
N ASN A 9 -9.01 -1.83 1.30
CA ASN A 9 -10.14 -2.63 0.81
C ASN A 9 -9.83 -4.13 0.63
N VAL A 10 -8.59 -4.56 0.85
CA VAL A 10 -8.19 -5.94 0.58
C VAL A 10 -8.48 -6.84 1.76
N THR A 11 -9.53 -7.64 1.64
CA THR A 11 -9.95 -8.61 2.66
C THR A 11 -8.90 -9.68 2.92
N ASN A 12 -8.10 -10.04 1.91
CA ASN A 12 -7.02 -11.01 2.03
C ASN A 12 -5.67 -10.40 2.46
N CYS A 13 -5.63 -9.14 2.90
CA CYS A 13 -4.41 -8.51 3.40
C CYS A 13 -4.26 -8.78 4.91
N ALA A 14 -3.07 -9.17 5.34
CA ALA A 14 -2.75 -9.43 6.74
C ALA A 14 -2.79 -8.16 7.59
N HIS A 15 -2.51 -7.02 6.95
CA HIS A 15 -2.57 -5.70 7.56
C HIS A 15 -3.95 -5.04 7.47
N ASN A 16 -4.94 -5.68 6.83
CA ASN A 16 -6.30 -5.14 6.82
C ASN A 16 -7.02 -5.50 8.12
N PHE A 17 -7.29 -4.46 8.92
CA PHE A 17 -8.08 -4.52 10.14
C PHE A 17 -9.36 -3.74 9.93
N GLY A 18 -10.40 -4.41 9.43
CA GLY A 18 -11.73 -3.79 9.31
C GLY A 18 -11.80 -2.63 8.31
N TYR A 19 -11.15 -2.76 7.16
CA TYR A 19 -10.99 -1.73 6.13
C TYR A 19 -9.98 -0.63 6.48
N GLU A 20 -9.24 -0.77 7.58
CA GLU A 20 -8.12 0.10 7.92
C GLU A 20 -6.78 -0.63 7.70
N CYS A 21 -5.83 0.05 7.05
CA CYS A 21 -4.50 -0.48 6.85
C CYS A 21 -3.67 -0.28 8.13
N LYS A 22 -3.34 -1.37 8.81
CA LYS A 22 -2.44 -1.36 9.96
C LYS A 22 -1.12 -2.05 9.66
N ALA A 23 -0.43 -1.49 8.66
CA ALA A 23 0.91 -1.91 8.26
C ALA A 23 2.02 -1.05 8.86
N GLY A 24 1.68 0.12 9.44
CA GLY A 24 2.63 1.12 9.93
C GLY A 24 3.28 1.94 8.82
N ALA A 25 3.75 1.27 7.75
CA ALA A 25 4.30 1.91 6.57
C ALA A 25 3.96 1.12 5.30
N ILE A 26 3.58 1.82 4.23
CA ILE A 26 3.38 1.23 2.91
C ILE A 26 4.59 1.47 2.03
N ASN A 27 5.00 0.47 1.28
CA ASN A 27 6.01 0.60 0.26
C ASN A 27 5.46 0.14 -1.10
N VAL A 28 5.29 1.10 -2.00
CA VAL A 28 4.83 0.92 -3.37
C VAL A 28 6.07 0.76 -4.25
N GLY A 29 6.31 -0.47 -4.69
CA GLY A 29 7.28 -0.80 -5.71
C GLY A 29 6.75 -0.47 -7.10
N GLY A 30 7.66 -0.26 -8.05
CA GLY A 30 7.29 0.10 -9.42
C GLY A 30 8.30 1.00 -10.11
N ARG A 31 9.60 0.85 -9.84
CA ARG A 31 10.64 1.78 -10.34
C ARG A 31 10.63 1.98 -11.85
N SER A 32 10.22 0.95 -12.59
CA SER A 32 10.04 0.98 -14.04
C SER A 32 8.58 0.80 -14.44
N ALA A 33 7.64 0.98 -13.50
CA ALA A 33 6.22 0.95 -13.79
C ALA A 33 5.89 2.11 -14.71
N VAL A 34 5.41 1.75 -15.89
CA VAL A 34 4.87 2.71 -16.87
C VAL A 34 3.36 2.83 -16.67
N GLU A 35 2.73 1.74 -16.23
CA GLU A 35 1.31 1.67 -15.94
C GLU A 35 1.05 1.24 -14.49
N ASN A 36 -0.15 1.53 -14.01
CA ASN A 36 -0.62 1.25 -12.64
C ASN A 36 -0.46 -0.24 -12.28
N LEU A 37 -0.61 -1.12 -13.28
CA LEU A 37 -0.48 -2.57 -13.17
C LEU A 37 0.96 -3.02 -12.90
N ASP A 38 1.96 -2.25 -13.31
CA ASP A 38 3.37 -2.53 -13.03
C ASP A 38 3.80 -2.05 -11.63
N THR A 39 2.91 -1.36 -10.91
CA THR A 39 3.13 -1.05 -9.50
C THR A 39 2.77 -2.26 -8.63
N THR A 40 3.51 -2.46 -7.56
CA THR A 40 3.24 -3.55 -6.62
C THR A 40 3.37 -3.03 -5.21
N CYS A 41 2.36 -3.27 -4.37
CA CYS A 41 2.46 -2.92 -2.97
C CYS A 41 3.24 -4.00 -2.21
N THR A 42 4.53 -3.75 -1.96
CA THR A 42 5.42 -4.69 -1.25
C THR A 42 5.04 -4.87 0.22
N THR A 43 4.28 -3.92 0.78
CA THR A 43 3.65 -4.04 2.10
C THR A 43 2.42 -4.94 2.09
N PHE A 44 1.85 -5.26 0.93
CA PHE A 44 0.75 -6.20 0.86
C PHE A 44 1.24 -7.59 1.26
N VAL A 45 0.68 -8.10 2.35
CA VAL A 45 0.94 -9.45 2.83
C VAL A 45 -0.34 -10.23 2.72
N ASP A 46 -0.34 -11.28 1.92
CA ASP A 46 -1.50 -12.13 1.72
C ASP A 46 -1.75 -13.01 2.97
N LYS A 47 -2.93 -12.91 3.59
CA LYS A 47 -3.28 -13.71 4.79
C LYS A 47 -3.18 -15.21 4.54
N ALA A 48 -3.52 -15.67 3.33
CA ALA A 48 -3.48 -17.08 2.98
C ALA A 48 -2.05 -17.56 2.70
N LYS A 49 -1.19 -16.73 2.10
CA LYS A 49 0.24 -17.08 1.89
C LYS A 49 1.10 -16.84 3.13
N SER A 50 0.61 -16.06 4.07
CA SER A 50 1.38 -15.67 5.25
C SER A 50 1.14 -16.63 6.42
N SER A 51 1.71 -17.83 6.32
CA SER A 51 1.76 -18.77 7.45
C SER A 51 2.72 -18.33 8.58
N PHE A 52 3.35 -17.14 8.47
CA PHE A 52 4.44 -16.69 9.35
C PHE A 52 4.20 -15.35 10.08
N VAL A 53 3.01 -14.75 9.98
CA VAL A 53 2.73 -13.44 10.62
C VAL A 53 2.23 -13.57 12.06
N ASN A 54 3.06 -14.15 12.93
CA ASN A 54 2.77 -14.14 14.38
C ASN A 54 3.11 -12.79 15.06
N SER A 55 3.65 -11.80 14.32
CA SER A 55 4.04 -10.51 14.89
C SER A 55 3.90 -9.35 13.89
N ILE A 56 2.77 -9.27 13.20
CA ILE A 56 2.38 -7.98 12.61
C ILE A 56 1.92 -7.10 13.77
N ASP A 57 2.76 -6.15 14.15
CA ASP A 57 2.34 -5.07 15.02
C ASP A 57 1.31 -4.23 14.24
N ALA A 58 0.07 -4.19 14.74
CA ALA A 58 -1.03 -3.48 14.10
C ALA A 58 -0.86 -1.96 14.32
N LEU A 59 0.13 -1.38 13.64
CA LEU A 59 0.44 0.04 13.69
C LEU A 59 -0.43 0.78 12.69
N ASN A 60 -1.00 1.91 13.12
CA ASN A 60 -1.71 2.81 12.21
C ASN A 60 -0.74 3.26 11.11
N THR A 61 -1.18 3.08 9.86
CA THR A 61 -0.41 3.49 8.71
C THR A 61 -0.72 4.95 8.44
N ASP A 62 0.28 5.81 8.62
CA ASP A 62 0.14 7.22 8.25
C ASP A 62 0.43 7.41 6.76
N VAL A 63 -0.29 8.33 6.12
CA VAL A 63 -0.05 8.72 4.72
C VAL A 63 1.37 9.22 4.47
N CYS A 64 2.04 9.77 5.49
CA CYS A 64 3.44 10.19 5.39
C CYS A 64 4.43 9.01 5.39
N ASN A 65 3.99 7.81 5.79
CA ASN A 65 4.81 6.60 5.82
C ASN A 65 4.65 5.75 4.54
N ILE A 66 4.04 6.30 3.49
CA ILE A 66 3.92 5.63 2.20
C ILE A 66 5.14 6.00 1.34
N LYS A 67 6.03 5.03 1.17
CA LYS A 67 7.16 5.13 0.25
C LYS A 67 6.75 4.69 -1.14
N CYS A 68 7.15 5.48 -2.13
CA CYS A 68 6.81 5.24 -3.53
C CYS A 68 8.07 5.19 -4.38
N GLU A 69 8.42 4.01 -4.84
CA GLU A 69 9.51 3.83 -5.77
C GLU A 69 9.06 3.98 -7.22
N ALA A 70 7.74 4.06 -7.47
CA ALA A 70 7.16 4.24 -8.79
C ALA A 70 7.48 5.62 -9.38
N HIS A 71 8.34 5.67 -10.40
CA HIS A 71 8.82 6.94 -10.94
C HIS A 71 7.74 7.73 -11.68
N ASN A 72 6.85 7.03 -12.39
CA ASN A 72 5.75 7.64 -13.15
C ASN A 72 4.46 7.77 -12.33
N CYS A 73 4.50 7.50 -11.02
CA CYS A 73 3.30 7.61 -10.20
C CYS A 73 2.93 9.09 -9.99
N VAL A 74 1.69 9.48 -10.32
CA VAL A 74 1.19 10.86 -10.21
C VAL A 74 1.15 11.34 -8.76
N HIS A 75 0.97 10.41 -7.82
CA HIS A 75 0.98 10.66 -6.38
C HIS A 75 2.39 10.65 -5.77
N ASN A 76 3.44 10.36 -6.55
CA ASN A 76 4.80 10.26 -6.05
C ASN A 76 5.45 11.64 -5.93
N GLU A 77 5.44 12.18 -4.71
CA GLU A 77 6.14 13.39 -4.36
C GLU A 77 7.49 13.04 -3.71
N ASN A 78 8.59 13.16 -4.47
CA ASN A 78 9.95 12.94 -3.97
C ASN A 78 10.20 11.55 -3.33
N LYS A 79 9.67 10.49 -3.94
CA LYS A 79 9.69 9.09 -3.43
C LYS A 79 8.79 8.84 -2.21
N GLY A 80 7.99 9.82 -1.81
CA GLY A 80 6.89 9.66 -0.87
C GLY A 80 5.58 9.73 -1.64
N CYS A 81 4.71 8.74 -1.50
CA CYS A 81 3.41 8.79 -2.13
C CYS A 81 2.39 9.35 -1.14
N HIS A 82 1.59 10.34 -1.54
CA HIS A 82 0.50 10.82 -0.71
C HIS A 82 -0.82 10.32 -1.28
N ALA A 83 -1.52 9.49 -0.50
CA ALA A 83 -2.83 8.99 -0.88
C ALA A 83 -3.73 8.87 0.35
N ASP A 84 -4.91 9.47 0.28
CA ASP A 84 -5.93 9.37 1.33
C ASP A 84 -6.57 7.97 1.39
N ASN A 85 -6.50 7.20 0.30
CA ASN A 85 -7.13 5.88 0.22
C ASN A 85 -6.32 4.94 -0.66
N VAL A 86 -5.88 3.80 -0.13
CA VAL A 86 -5.09 2.80 -0.87
C VAL A 86 -5.93 1.58 -1.21
N GLN A 87 -6.39 1.53 -2.46
CA GLN A 87 -6.98 0.39 -3.11
C GLN A 87 -5.86 -0.48 -3.66
N ILE A 88 -5.61 -1.58 -2.96
CA ILE A 88 -4.79 -2.67 -3.45
C ILE A 88 -5.73 -3.65 -4.17
N ASP A 89 -5.42 -4.08 -5.38
CA ASP A 89 -6.25 -5.04 -6.09
C ASP A 89 -5.90 -6.47 -5.66
N VAL A 90 -6.92 -7.28 -5.32
CA VAL A 90 -6.73 -8.62 -4.78
C VAL A 90 -6.13 -9.59 -5.82
N GLN A 91 -6.29 -9.31 -7.11
CA GLN A 91 -5.87 -10.21 -8.17
C GLN A 91 -4.37 -10.08 -8.49
N ASN A 92 -3.80 -8.87 -8.36
CA ASN A 92 -2.41 -8.62 -8.74
C ASN A 92 -1.54 -7.98 -7.64
N ALA A 93 -2.08 -7.68 -6.46
CA ALA A 93 -1.41 -6.86 -5.45
C ALA A 93 -0.93 -5.49 -5.99
N CYS A 94 -1.53 -5.05 -7.10
CA CYS A 94 -1.31 -3.75 -7.69
C CYS A 94 -1.92 -2.70 -6.80
N CYS A 95 -1.23 -1.59 -6.69
CA CYS A 95 -1.62 -0.52 -5.80
C CYS A 95 -2.34 0.52 -6.67
N ASN A 96 -3.56 0.18 -7.11
CA ASN A 96 -4.33 0.92 -8.13
C ASN A 96 -4.59 2.38 -7.77
N THR A 97 -4.52 2.73 -6.49
CA THR A 97 -4.52 4.12 -6.01
C THR A 97 -3.42 4.98 -6.60
N PHE A 98 -2.27 4.37 -6.90
CA PHE A 98 -1.10 5.06 -7.40
C PHE A 98 -1.13 5.01 -8.92
N GLU A 99 -1.99 5.84 -9.51
CA GLU A 99 -2.05 6.00 -10.96
C GLU A 99 -0.69 6.44 -11.49
N CYS A 100 -0.25 5.82 -12.59
CA CYS A 100 0.97 6.20 -13.28
C CYS A 100 0.61 6.79 -14.64
N GLU A 101 1.17 7.95 -14.98
CA GLU A 101 1.04 8.61 -16.30
C GLU A 101 2.41 8.89 -16.92
#